data_AF-A0A136KSG5-F1
#
_entry.id   AF-A0A136KSG5-F1
#
_cell.length_a   1.000
_cell.length_b   1.000
_cell.length_c   1.000
_cell.angle_alpha   90.00
_cell.angle_beta   90.00
_cell.angle_gamma   90.00
#
_symmetry.space_group_name_H-M   'P 1'
#
loop_
_entity.id
_entity.type
_entity.pdbx_description
1 polymer ?
#
loop_
_entity_poly.entity_id
_entity_poly.type
_entity_poly.pdbx_seq_one_letter_code
_entity_poly.pdbx_strand_id
1 'polypeptide(L)'
;MPKFVLTFVLGVCLLFPFSVSAQQDVALSNVSVQLWPEYDRPSMLVIVDFKVAPMTPLPVDLTFRIPSDSNLIAVALEDEGGNLLNANFAPPAIEGEWQSFVVSVEKNVTYRFEYYQPLMFNNNDRAFTYVWNNLYAVKNLSINVLEPIDAKNFTSEPAYVSVQQVNGLNYYEGQAMKVESNQEVRYSLQYTKSTDTLVSEPQAIQSSQPLDEDTTGRMSMSKLYPYVLGGLGILAIAGGLAFYWRASRAPVKKTRRRKNTSAEEDENKTARYCSQCGSRAKMEDKFCRTCGSRL
;
A
#
# COMPACT_ATOMS: atom_id res chain seq x y z
N MET A 1 35.09 -53.59 6.30
CA MET A 1 35.05 -52.16 6.68
C MET A 1 33.78 -51.40 6.23
N PRO A 2 33.09 -51.68 5.10
CA PRO A 2 31.94 -50.85 4.69
C PRO A 2 30.67 -51.09 5.52
N LYS A 3 30.50 -52.28 6.10
CA LYS A 3 29.32 -52.63 6.91
C LYS A 3 29.25 -51.88 8.24
N PHE A 4 30.39 -51.64 8.89
CA PHE A 4 30.46 -50.91 10.17
C PHE A 4 30.23 -49.40 10.00
N VAL A 5 30.64 -48.82 8.88
CA VAL A 5 30.36 -47.42 8.55
C VAL A 5 28.86 -47.21 8.33
N LEU A 6 28.19 -48.15 7.66
CA LEU A 6 26.75 -48.08 7.44
C LEU A 6 25.95 -48.15 8.75
N THR A 7 26.32 -49.06 9.67
CA THR A 7 25.67 -49.13 10.99
C THR A 7 25.93 -47.91 11.85
N PHE A 8 27.13 -47.33 11.75
CA PHE A 8 27.47 -46.11 12.49
C PHE A 8 26.67 -44.89 11.98
N VAL A 9 26.54 -44.73 10.66
CA VAL A 9 25.75 -43.63 10.06
C VAL A 9 24.26 -43.77 10.40
N LEU A 10 23.70 -44.98 10.35
CA LEU A 10 22.31 -45.23 10.70
C LEU A 10 22.03 -45.00 12.20
N GLY A 11 23.00 -45.33 13.07
CA GLY A 11 22.93 -45.07 14.50
C GLY A 11 22.99 -43.56 14.84
N VAL A 12 23.81 -42.79 14.12
CA VAL A 12 23.88 -41.33 14.31
C VAL A 12 22.60 -40.63 13.84
N CYS A 13 21.95 -41.08 12.76
CA CYS A 13 20.66 -40.52 12.33
C CYS A 13 19.50 -40.78 13.31
N LEU A 14 19.56 -41.83 14.14
CA LEU A 14 18.56 -42.13 15.18
C LEU A 14 18.78 -41.34 16.49
N LEU A 15 19.97 -40.76 16.69
CA LEU A 15 20.32 -39.96 17.88
C LEU A 15 19.94 -38.48 17.74
N PHE A 16 19.55 -38.03 16.54
CA PHE A 16 18.96 -36.72 16.33
C PHE A 16 17.44 -36.87 16.22
N PRO A 17 16.66 -36.49 17.25
CA PRO A 17 15.24 -36.34 17.07
C PRO A 17 15.04 -35.20 16.07
N PHE A 18 14.73 -35.54 14.82
CA PHE A 18 14.10 -34.59 13.94
C PHE A 18 12.78 -34.22 14.63
N SER A 19 12.73 -33.02 15.20
CA SER A 19 11.47 -32.40 15.59
C SER A 19 10.70 -32.16 14.30
N VAL A 20 10.02 -33.20 13.82
CA VAL A 20 8.90 -33.04 12.90
C VAL A 20 7.89 -32.26 13.73
N SER A 21 7.77 -30.96 13.46
CA SER A 21 6.66 -30.18 13.96
C SER A 21 5.43 -30.84 13.34
N ALA A 22 4.75 -31.71 14.10
CA ALA A 22 3.41 -32.12 13.76
C ALA A 22 2.63 -30.80 13.69
N GLN A 23 2.27 -30.40 12.47
CA GLN A 23 1.41 -29.25 12.25
C GLN A 23 0.18 -29.52 13.10
N GLN A 24 0.05 -28.83 14.23
CA GLN A 24 -1.12 -28.99 15.07
C GLN A 24 -2.32 -28.68 14.17
N ASP A 25 -3.29 -29.58 14.13
CA ASP A 25 -4.51 -29.38 13.36
C ASP A 25 -5.23 -28.17 13.97
N VAL A 26 -4.98 -26.99 13.41
CA VAL A 26 -5.63 -25.76 13.83
C VAL A 26 -7.11 -25.88 13.46
N ALA A 27 -7.98 -25.61 14.43
CA ALA A 27 -9.41 -25.62 14.22
C ALA A 27 -9.97 -24.21 14.40
N LEU A 28 -11.08 -23.94 13.72
CA LEU A 28 -11.84 -22.70 13.86
C LEU A 28 -13.03 -22.94 14.80
N SER A 29 -13.18 -22.09 15.81
CA SER A 29 -14.32 -22.16 16.72
C SER A 29 -15.59 -21.59 16.10
N ASN A 30 -15.43 -20.60 15.22
CA ASN A 30 -16.53 -19.95 14.53
C ASN A 30 -16.08 -19.50 13.14
N VAL A 31 -16.95 -19.68 12.15
CA VAL A 31 -16.89 -19.04 10.84
C VAL A 31 -18.31 -18.56 10.49
N SER A 32 -18.45 -17.27 10.20
CA SER A 32 -19.69 -16.68 9.71
C SER A 32 -19.42 -16.09 8.32
N VAL A 33 -20.10 -16.64 7.33
CA VAL A 33 -20.05 -16.16 5.94
C VAL A 33 -21.28 -15.30 5.70
N GLN A 34 -21.09 -14.09 5.20
CA GLN A 34 -22.18 -13.22 4.75
C GLN A 34 -22.04 -13.03 3.24
N LEU A 35 -23.13 -13.32 2.52
CA LEU A 35 -23.24 -13.18 1.08
C LEU A 35 -24.14 -11.98 0.79
N TRP A 36 -23.57 -10.91 0.25
CA TRP A 36 -24.27 -9.67 -0.06
C TRP A 36 -24.23 -9.46 -1.59
N PRO A 37 -25.19 -10.03 -2.34
CA PRO A 37 -25.27 -9.87 -3.78
C PRO A 37 -25.68 -8.45 -4.12
N GLU A 38 -25.00 -7.85 -5.11
CA GLU A 38 -25.37 -6.52 -5.63
C GLU A 38 -25.45 -5.43 -4.53
N TYR A 39 -24.58 -5.54 -3.52
CA TYR A 39 -24.57 -4.61 -2.40
C TYR A 39 -24.11 -3.22 -2.84
N ASP A 40 -22.87 -3.10 -3.30
CA ASP A 40 -22.27 -1.85 -3.76
C ASP A 40 -21.61 -1.96 -5.15
N ARG A 41 -21.69 -3.16 -5.76
CA ARG A 41 -21.20 -3.49 -7.10
C ARG A 41 -22.07 -4.61 -7.68
N PRO A 42 -22.16 -4.77 -9.02
CA PRO A 42 -22.88 -5.87 -9.67
C PRO A 42 -22.14 -7.22 -9.56
N SER A 43 -21.81 -7.63 -8.33
CA SER A 43 -21.06 -8.83 -7.97
C SER A 43 -21.52 -9.33 -6.60
N MET A 44 -21.05 -10.50 -6.18
CA MET A 44 -21.21 -10.98 -4.82
C MET A 44 -20.13 -10.38 -3.93
N LEU A 45 -20.49 -9.63 -2.89
CA LEU A 45 -19.59 -9.34 -1.78
C LEU A 45 -19.67 -10.50 -0.78
N VAL A 46 -18.53 -11.13 -0.52
CA VAL A 46 -18.40 -12.18 0.48
C VAL A 46 -17.61 -11.65 1.66
N ILE A 47 -18.21 -11.67 2.84
CA ILE A 47 -17.59 -11.28 4.11
C ILE A 47 -17.45 -12.53 4.97
N VAL A 48 -16.23 -12.88 5.35
CA VAL A 48 -15.97 -14.06 6.18
C VAL A 48 -15.35 -13.61 7.49
N ASP A 49 -16.12 -13.77 8.56
CA ASP A 49 -15.63 -13.64 9.94
C ASP A 49 -15.21 -15.02 10.45
N PHE A 50 -14.02 -15.12 11.03
CA PHE A 50 -13.54 -16.36 11.63
C PHE A 50 -12.81 -16.14 12.94
N LYS A 51 -12.79 -17.18 13.77
CA LYS A 51 -12.05 -17.21 15.03
C LYS A 51 -11.42 -18.58 15.25
N VAL A 52 -10.14 -18.62 15.60
CA VAL A 52 -9.44 -19.86 15.96
C VAL A 52 -10.02 -20.48 17.23
N ALA A 53 -9.74 -21.76 17.48
CA ALA A 53 -10.15 -22.41 18.73
C ALA A 53 -9.52 -21.71 19.96
N PRO A 54 -10.19 -21.66 21.13
CA PRO A 54 -9.72 -20.93 22.31
C PRO A 54 -8.30 -21.28 22.77
N MET A 55 -7.88 -22.55 22.61
CA MET A 55 -6.59 -23.07 23.06
C MET A 55 -5.54 -23.17 21.94
N THR A 56 -5.79 -22.56 20.77
CA THR A 56 -4.84 -22.53 19.66
C THR A 56 -3.57 -21.80 20.08
N PRO A 57 -2.37 -22.40 19.97
CA PRO A 57 -1.12 -21.68 20.22
C PRO A 57 -0.92 -20.56 19.19
N LEU A 58 -0.51 -19.38 19.67
CA LEU A 58 -0.31 -18.19 18.84
C LEU A 58 1.16 -17.72 18.94
N PRO A 59 1.72 -17.10 17.88
CA PRO A 59 1.07 -16.82 16.60
C PRO A 59 0.89 -18.08 15.75
N VAL A 60 -0.08 -18.05 14.82
CA VAL A 60 -0.31 -19.12 13.85
C VAL A 60 -0.67 -18.54 12.49
N ASP A 61 -0.12 -19.13 11.43
CA ASP A 61 -0.44 -18.76 10.06
C ASP A 61 -1.56 -19.67 9.53
N LEU A 62 -2.62 -19.05 9.01
CA LEU A 62 -3.74 -19.75 8.40
C LEU A 62 -3.78 -19.48 6.89
N THR A 63 -3.81 -20.54 6.10
CA THR A 63 -3.98 -20.46 4.64
C THR A 63 -5.45 -20.61 4.29
N PHE A 64 -6.01 -19.58 3.66
CA PHE A 64 -7.37 -19.60 3.13
C PHE A 64 -7.36 -19.68 1.61
N ARG A 65 -8.41 -20.28 1.06
CA ARG A 65 -8.65 -20.38 -0.38
C ARG A 65 -9.93 -19.65 -0.77
N ILE A 66 -9.84 -18.90 -1.85
CA ILE A 66 -10.99 -18.31 -2.54
C ILE A 66 -10.90 -18.61 -4.04
N PRO A 67 -12.00 -18.57 -4.79
CA PRO A 67 -11.99 -18.81 -6.23
C PRO A 67 -11.02 -17.88 -6.97
N SER A 68 -10.39 -18.35 -8.05
CA SER A 68 -9.39 -17.59 -8.81
C SER A 68 -9.95 -16.35 -9.53
N ASP A 69 -11.26 -16.33 -9.81
CA ASP A 69 -11.99 -15.19 -10.37
C ASP A 69 -12.42 -14.16 -9.31
N SER A 70 -12.10 -14.40 -8.04
CA SER A 70 -12.38 -13.50 -6.93
C SER A 70 -11.31 -12.41 -6.78
N ASN A 71 -11.70 -11.31 -6.15
CA ASN A 71 -10.80 -10.21 -5.81
C ASN A 71 -10.82 -9.98 -4.28
N LEU A 72 -9.75 -10.36 -3.58
CA LEU A 72 -9.56 -10.10 -2.15
C LEU A 72 -9.36 -8.60 -1.92
N ILE A 73 -10.26 -7.98 -1.15
CA ILE A 73 -10.28 -6.53 -0.95
C ILE A 73 -9.86 -6.09 0.46
N ALA A 74 -10.03 -6.95 1.47
CA ALA A 74 -9.68 -6.62 2.85
C ALA A 74 -9.35 -7.87 3.66
N VAL A 75 -8.40 -7.71 4.59
CA VAL A 75 -8.13 -8.66 5.69
C VAL A 75 -7.94 -7.85 6.97
N ALA A 76 -8.74 -8.12 7.98
CA ALA A 76 -8.83 -7.35 9.20
C ALA A 76 -8.96 -8.21 10.46
N LEU A 77 -8.78 -7.61 11.63
CA LEU A 77 -9.12 -8.16 12.93
C LEU A 77 -9.95 -7.16 13.74
N GLU A 78 -10.81 -7.67 14.62
CA GLU A 78 -11.52 -6.85 15.59
C GLU A 78 -10.61 -6.47 16.76
N ASP A 79 -10.63 -5.19 17.13
CA ASP A 79 -10.06 -4.70 18.39
C ASP A 79 -11.04 -4.88 19.57
N GLU A 80 -10.63 -4.47 20.77
CA GLU A 80 -11.46 -4.57 21.98
C GLU A 80 -12.74 -3.73 21.93
N GLY A 81 -12.78 -2.71 21.07
CA GLY A 81 -13.93 -1.85 20.83
C GLY A 81 -14.85 -2.32 19.69
N GLY A 82 -14.51 -3.44 19.03
CA GLY A 82 -15.24 -3.95 17.87
C GLY A 82 -14.91 -3.23 16.55
N ASN A 83 -13.85 -2.42 16.50
CA ASN A 83 -13.40 -1.79 15.26
C ASN A 83 -12.54 -2.78 14.46
N LEU A 84 -12.63 -2.69 13.14
CA LEU A 84 -11.77 -3.46 12.23
C LEU A 84 -10.44 -2.74 12.02
N LEU A 85 -9.35 -3.43 12.33
CA LEU A 85 -7.97 -3.02 12.06
C LEU A 85 -7.36 -3.92 10.99
N ASN A 86 -6.48 -3.38 10.14
CA ASN A 86 -5.79 -4.20 9.13
C ASN A 86 -4.99 -5.33 9.79
N ALA A 87 -5.24 -6.56 9.35
CA ALA A 87 -4.47 -7.73 9.78
C ALA A 87 -3.22 -7.92 8.92
N ASN A 88 -2.22 -8.61 9.47
CA ASN A 88 -1.07 -9.03 8.70
C ASN A 88 -1.42 -10.25 7.83
N PHE A 89 -1.16 -10.17 6.53
CA PHE A 89 -1.41 -11.26 5.60
C PHE A 89 -0.44 -11.23 4.42
N ALA A 90 -0.13 -12.41 3.88
CA ALA A 90 0.58 -12.54 2.61
C ALA A 90 -0.43 -12.48 1.44
N PRO A 91 -0.09 -11.79 0.34
CA PRO A 91 -0.99 -11.63 -0.80
C PRO A 91 -1.35 -12.98 -1.45
N PRO A 92 -2.51 -13.05 -2.14
CA PRO A 92 -2.96 -14.28 -2.77
C PRO A 92 -2.04 -14.72 -3.92
N ALA A 93 -1.85 -16.04 -4.04
CA ALA A 93 -1.20 -16.69 -5.17
C ALA A 93 -2.19 -17.64 -5.86
N ILE A 94 -2.27 -17.58 -7.19
CA ILE A 94 -3.19 -18.41 -7.98
C ILE A 94 -2.65 -19.83 -8.10
N GLU A 95 -3.51 -20.81 -7.82
CA GLU A 95 -3.26 -22.24 -7.83
C GLU A 95 -4.43 -22.97 -8.52
N GLY A 96 -4.40 -23.03 -9.86
CA GLY A 96 -5.49 -23.60 -10.66
C GLY A 96 -6.75 -22.75 -10.57
N GLU A 97 -7.88 -23.37 -10.22
CA GLU A 97 -9.19 -22.70 -10.08
C GLU A 97 -9.31 -21.85 -8.79
N TRP A 98 -8.30 -21.88 -7.93
CA TRP A 98 -8.30 -21.22 -6.63
C TRP A 98 -7.14 -20.23 -6.53
N GLN A 99 -7.22 -19.32 -5.56
CA GLN A 99 -6.08 -18.56 -5.07
C GLN A 99 -5.99 -18.74 -3.55
N SER A 100 -4.76 -18.90 -3.06
CA SER A 100 -4.44 -19.13 -1.65
C SER A 100 -3.76 -17.90 -1.07
N PHE A 101 -4.15 -17.47 0.14
CA PHE A 101 -3.48 -16.38 0.88
C PHE A 101 -3.30 -16.77 2.35
N VAL A 102 -2.32 -16.16 3.02
CA VAL A 102 -1.97 -16.52 4.40
C VAL A 102 -2.31 -15.37 5.34
N VAL A 103 -3.10 -15.63 6.37
CA VAL A 103 -3.41 -14.67 7.44
C VAL A 103 -2.61 -15.04 8.69
N SER A 104 -1.83 -14.09 9.21
CA SER A 104 -1.08 -14.27 10.45
C SER A 104 -1.95 -13.91 11.65
N VAL A 105 -2.37 -14.94 12.39
CA VAL A 105 -3.21 -14.80 13.58
C VAL A 105 -2.31 -14.66 14.81
N GLU A 106 -2.30 -13.47 15.39
CA GLU A 106 -1.48 -13.13 16.56
C GLU A 106 -2.31 -13.08 17.85
N LYS A 107 -3.63 -12.88 17.74
CA LYS A 107 -4.56 -12.75 18.86
C LYS A 107 -5.78 -13.64 18.66
N ASN A 108 -6.38 -14.13 19.74
CA ASN A 108 -7.61 -14.91 19.66
C ASN A 108 -8.87 -14.01 19.66
N VAL A 109 -8.99 -13.20 18.62
CA VAL A 109 -10.12 -12.30 18.33
C VAL A 109 -10.80 -12.72 17.03
N THR A 110 -11.87 -12.04 16.63
CA THR A 110 -12.46 -12.24 15.30
C THR A 110 -11.54 -11.64 14.25
N TYR A 111 -11.26 -12.41 13.21
CA TYR A 111 -10.61 -11.95 11.99
C TYR A 111 -11.63 -11.94 10.88
N ARG A 112 -11.45 -11.04 9.92
CA ARG A 112 -12.31 -10.88 8.77
C ARG A 112 -11.48 -10.92 7.50
N PHE A 113 -11.99 -11.56 6.45
CA PHE A 113 -11.55 -11.25 5.10
C PHE A 113 -12.76 -11.03 4.20
N GLU A 114 -12.59 -10.15 3.23
CA GLU A 114 -13.64 -9.75 2.30
C GLU A 114 -13.14 -9.88 0.87
N TYR A 115 -14.01 -10.35 -0.03
CA TYR A 115 -13.71 -10.43 -1.45
C TYR A 115 -14.96 -10.25 -2.29
N TYR A 116 -14.77 -9.77 -3.52
CA TYR A 116 -15.80 -9.83 -4.54
C TYR A 116 -15.63 -11.07 -5.40
N GLN A 117 -16.75 -11.70 -5.76
CA GLN A 117 -16.80 -12.77 -6.76
C GLN A 117 -17.90 -12.47 -7.79
N PRO A 118 -17.68 -12.76 -9.09
CA PRO A 118 -18.71 -12.56 -10.11
C PRO A 118 -20.01 -13.31 -9.81
N LEU A 119 -21.15 -12.66 -10.07
CA LEU A 119 -22.44 -13.33 -10.18
C LEU A 119 -22.61 -13.89 -11.60
N MET A 120 -23.39 -14.94 -11.74
CA MET A 120 -23.86 -15.41 -13.05
C MET A 120 -25.08 -14.59 -13.46
N PHE A 121 -25.00 -13.97 -14.64
CA PHE A 121 -26.08 -13.18 -15.22
C PHE A 121 -26.69 -13.89 -16.43
N ASN A 122 -28.02 -14.02 -16.46
CA ASN A 122 -28.76 -14.46 -17.64
C ASN A 122 -30.02 -13.59 -17.79
N ASN A 123 -29.93 -12.52 -18.58
CA ASN A 123 -30.96 -11.46 -18.64
C ASN A 123 -31.25 -10.89 -17.23
N ASN A 124 -32.46 -11.10 -16.72
CA ASN A 124 -32.87 -10.67 -15.38
C ASN A 124 -32.55 -11.71 -14.29
N ASP A 125 -32.10 -12.90 -14.66
CA ASP A 125 -31.76 -13.95 -13.70
C ASP A 125 -30.35 -13.72 -13.16
N ARG A 126 -30.21 -13.97 -11.86
CA ARG A 126 -28.96 -13.91 -11.11
C ARG A 126 -28.78 -15.24 -10.41
N ALA A 127 -27.57 -15.80 -10.46
CA ALA A 127 -27.24 -17.01 -9.75
C ALA A 127 -25.82 -16.95 -9.16
N PHE A 128 -25.61 -17.65 -8.05
CA PHE A 128 -24.32 -17.74 -7.39
C PHE A 128 -24.20 -19.05 -6.60
N THR A 129 -23.00 -19.60 -6.54
CA THR A 129 -22.67 -20.74 -5.69
C THR A 129 -21.44 -20.41 -4.85
N TYR A 130 -21.65 -20.32 -3.56
CA TYR A 130 -20.59 -20.25 -2.57
C TYR A 130 -20.05 -21.65 -2.27
N VAL A 131 -18.73 -21.75 -2.12
CA VAL A 131 -18.05 -23.00 -1.74
C VAL A 131 -17.07 -22.69 -0.61
N TRP A 132 -17.32 -23.28 0.56
CA TRP A 132 -16.33 -23.38 1.63
C TRP A 132 -15.53 -24.67 1.45
N ASN A 133 -14.26 -24.57 1.08
CA ASN A 133 -13.35 -25.71 0.87
C ASN A 133 -11.99 -25.51 1.55
N ASN A 134 -12.00 -24.94 2.76
CA ASN A 134 -10.79 -24.67 3.51
C ASN A 134 -10.28 -25.88 4.30
N LEU A 135 -9.01 -25.83 4.70
CA LEU A 135 -8.29 -26.96 5.32
C LEU A 135 -8.71 -27.23 6.77
N TYR A 136 -9.45 -26.33 7.40
CA TYR A 136 -9.69 -26.32 8.84
C TYR A 136 -11.02 -26.94 9.23
N ALA A 137 -11.01 -27.74 10.30
CA ALA A 137 -12.25 -28.12 10.97
C ALA A 137 -12.90 -26.88 11.59
N VAL A 138 -14.22 -26.75 11.47
CA VAL A 138 -15.01 -25.63 11.98
C VAL A 138 -16.07 -26.14 12.94
N LYS A 139 -16.07 -25.64 14.18
CA LYS A 139 -17.09 -26.01 15.17
C LYS A 139 -18.47 -25.46 14.82
N ASN A 140 -18.52 -24.18 14.41
CA ASN A 140 -19.74 -23.49 14.02
C ASN A 140 -19.48 -22.72 12.71
N LEU A 141 -19.91 -23.27 11.58
CA LEU A 141 -19.99 -22.56 10.30
C LEU A 141 -21.44 -22.12 10.09
N SER A 142 -21.67 -20.84 9.81
CA SER A 142 -22.96 -20.36 9.31
C SER A 142 -22.76 -19.57 8.00
N ILE A 143 -23.77 -19.63 7.14
CA ILE A 143 -23.84 -18.86 5.91
C ILE A 143 -25.11 -18.03 5.98
N ASN A 144 -25.00 -16.73 5.77
CA ASN A 144 -26.11 -15.80 5.81
C ASN A 144 -26.16 -15.03 4.50
N VAL A 145 -27.36 -14.66 4.05
CA VAL A 145 -27.54 -13.90 2.81
C VAL A 145 -28.35 -12.65 3.08
N LEU A 146 -27.87 -11.53 2.56
CA LEU A 146 -28.67 -10.32 2.44
C LEU A 146 -29.43 -10.35 1.12
N GLU A 147 -30.76 -10.30 1.15
CA GLU A 147 -31.55 -10.22 -0.08
C GLU A 147 -31.30 -8.87 -0.78
N PRO A 148 -30.97 -8.87 -2.08
CA PRO A 148 -30.85 -7.62 -2.83
C PRO A 148 -32.17 -6.86 -2.86
N ILE A 149 -32.08 -5.53 -2.97
CA ILE A 149 -33.28 -4.71 -3.20
C ILE A 149 -33.93 -5.09 -4.54
N ASP A 150 -35.26 -5.02 -4.58
CA ASP A 150 -36.09 -5.32 -5.76
C ASP A 150 -35.98 -6.74 -6.31
N ALA A 151 -35.31 -7.65 -5.59
CA ALA A 151 -35.23 -9.05 -5.93
C ALA A 151 -36.62 -9.72 -5.87
N LYS A 152 -36.84 -10.67 -6.77
CA LYS A 152 -38.04 -11.50 -6.82
C LYS A 152 -37.66 -12.96 -6.97
N ASN A 153 -38.51 -13.84 -6.46
CA ASN A 153 -38.32 -15.30 -6.56
C ASN A 153 -36.97 -15.75 -6.01
N PHE A 154 -36.52 -15.14 -4.91
CA PHE A 154 -35.30 -15.57 -4.24
C PHE A 154 -35.46 -17.01 -3.75
N THR A 155 -34.51 -17.87 -4.12
CA THR A 155 -34.44 -19.25 -3.65
C THR A 155 -33.00 -19.64 -3.40
N SER A 156 -32.79 -20.55 -2.45
CA SER A 156 -31.47 -21.07 -2.12
C SER A 156 -31.49 -22.56 -1.79
N GLU A 157 -30.32 -23.17 -1.90
CA GLU A 157 -30.06 -24.57 -1.54
C GLU A 157 -28.76 -24.65 -0.71
N PRO A 158 -28.81 -25.16 0.54
CA PRO A 158 -30.01 -25.51 1.29
C PRO A 158 -30.97 -24.33 1.49
N ALA A 159 -32.27 -24.62 1.49
CA ALA A 159 -33.30 -23.60 1.71
C ALA A 159 -33.21 -23.02 3.13
N TYR A 160 -33.10 -21.70 3.22
CA TYR A 160 -33.12 -20.95 4.49
C TYR A 160 -34.42 -20.17 4.65
N VAL A 161 -34.77 -19.87 5.89
CA VAL A 161 -35.94 -19.04 6.22
C VAL A 161 -35.51 -17.59 6.33
N SER A 162 -36.24 -16.69 5.68
CA SER A 162 -36.00 -15.26 5.78
C SER A 162 -36.42 -14.74 7.16
N VAL A 163 -35.57 -13.96 7.79
CA VAL A 163 -35.87 -13.10 8.93
C VAL A 163 -35.87 -11.66 8.43
N GLN A 164 -36.97 -10.92 8.65
CA GLN A 164 -36.97 -9.49 8.41
C GLN A 164 -36.15 -8.81 9.50
N GLN A 165 -35.04 -8.18 9.10
CA GLN A 165 -34.23 -7.37 10.01
C GLN A 165 -34.50 -5.87 9.82
N VAL A 166 -33.88 -5.08 10.69
CA VAL A 166 -33.91 -3.61 10.71
C VAL A 166 -33.53 -3.05 9.33
N ASN A 167 -34.24 -2.02 8.87
CA ASN A 167 -34.13 -1.35 7.56
C ASN A 167 -34.89 -1.98 6.38
N GLY A 168 -35.73 -2.99 6.61
CA GLY A 168 -36.68 -3.49 5.60
C GLY A 168 -36.05 -4.38 4.52
N LEU A 169 -34.79 -4.79 4.70
CA LEU A 169 -34.14 -5.83 3.90
C LEU A 169 -34.33 -7.20 4.56
N ASN A 170 -34.50 -8.23 3.74
CA ASN A 170 -34.62 -9.60 4.21
C ASN A 170 -33.23 -10.21 4.39
N TYR A 171 -33.05 -10.95 5.48
CA TYR A 171 -31.86 -11.76 5.72
C TYR A 171 -32.25 -13.24 5.75
N TYR A 172 -31.49 -14.08 5.06
CA TYR A 172 -31.64 -15.54 5.13
C TYR A 172 -30.53 -16.07 6.02
N GLU A 173 -30.88 -16.51 7.21
CA GLU A 173 -29.91 -16.97 8.22
C GLU A 173 -29.80 -18.50 8.19
N GLY A 174 -28.58 -18.99 7.95
CA GLY A 174 -28.26 -20.41 8.00
C GLY A 174 -28.03 -20.88 9.43
N GLN A 175 -28.50 -22.10 9.74
CA GLN A 175 -28.17 -22.72 11.02
C GLN A 175 -26.67 -23.06 11.08
N ALA A 176 -26.06 -22.81 12.24
CA ALA A 176 -24.68 -23.17 12.47
C ALA A 176 -24.47 -24.69 12.37
N MET A 177 -23.47 -25.11 11.60
CA MET A 177 -23.12 -26.51 11.38
C MET A 177 -21.66 -26.79 11.70
N LYS A 178 -21.36 -28.02 12.14
CA LYS A 178 -19.99 -28.51 12.29
C LYS A 178 -19.46 -28.94 10.91
N VAL A 179 -18.21 -28.60 10.62
CA VAL A 179 -17.52 -28.98 9.39
C VAL A 179 -16.19 -29.65 9.77
N GLU A 180 -15.93 -30.83 9.23
CA GLU A 180 -14.65 -31.50 9.42
C GLU A 180 -13.56 -30.88 8.55
N SER A 181 -12.29 -31.14 8.89
CA SER A 181 -11.16 -30.67 8.07
C SER A 181 -11.26 -31.19 6.63
N ASN A 182 -11.00 -30.32 5.65
CA ASN A 182 -11.11 -30.60 4.21
C ASN A 182 -12.52 -30.99 3.71
N GLN A 183 -13.56 -30.77 4.53
CA GLN A 183 -14.93 -30.99 4.10
C GLN A 183 -15.44 -29.76 3.32
N GLU A 184 -16.00 -30.03 2.14
CA GLU A 184 -16.62 -29.00 1.31
C GLU A 184 -18.06 -28.72 1.78
N VAL A 185 -18.43 -27.44 1.88
CA VAL A 185 -19.80 -26.98 2.08
C VAL A 185 -20.19 -26.07 0.92
N ARG A 186 -21.35 -26.32 0.32
CA ARG A 186 -21.89 -25.53 -0.79
C ARG A 186 -23.17 -24.83 -0.39
N TYR A 187 -23.33 -23.60 -0.87
CA TYR A 187 -24.58 -22.85 -0.76
C TYR A 187 -24.86 -22.16 -2.09
N SER A 188 -25.99 -22.47 -2.71
CA SER A 188 -26.38 -21.87 -3.99
C SER A 188 -27.59 -20.98 -3.79
N LEU A 189 -27.64 -19.87 -4.52
CA LEU A 189 -28.77 -18.95 -4.54
C LEU A 189 -29.07 -18.49 -5.96
N GLN A 190 -30.33 -18.15 -6.17
CA GLN A 190 -30.81 -17.57 -7.40
C GLN A 190 -31.95 -16.60 -7.10
N TYR A 191 -32.08 -15.58 -7.93
CA TYR A 191 -33.17 -14.62 -7.87
C TYR A 191 -33.32 -13.92 -9.22
N THR A 192 -34.44 -13.22 -9.38
CA THR A 192 -34.74 -12.43 -10.56
C THR A 192 -34.75 -10.95 -10.21
N LYS A 193 -34.13 -10.12 -11.03
CA LYS A 193 -34.03 -8.66 -10.84
C LYS A 193 -33.98 -7.97 -12.19
N SER A 194 -34.85 -6.97 -12.37
CA SER A 194 -34.98 -6.22 -13.63
C SER A 194 -34.29 -4.85 -13.61
N THR A 195 -33.62 -4.51 -12.51
CA THR A 195 -32.93 -3.23 -12.28
C THR A 195 -31.48 -3.49 -11.92
N ASP A 196 -30.62 -2.49 -12.14
CA ASP A 196 -29.22 -2.49 -11.69
C ASP A 196 -29.05 -1.72 -10.35
N THR A 197 -30.15 -1.48 -9.62
CA THR A 197 -30.16 -0.74 -8.35
C THR A 197 -29.38 -1.47 -7.27
N LEU A 198 -28.40 -0.81 -6.64
CA LEU A 198 -27.57 -1.41 -5.60
C LEU A 198 -28.15 -1.13 -4.21
N VAL A 199 -27.85 -1.97 -3.22
CA VAL A 199 -28.29 -1.74 -1.83
C VAL A 199 -27.59 -0.51 -1.23
N SER A 200 -26.32 -0.32 -1.56
CA SER A 200 -25.46 0.79 -1.18
C SER A 200 -24.87 1.41 -2.43
N GLU A 201 -25.49 2.47 -2.93
CA GLU A 201 -24.92 3.18 -4.08
C GLU A 201 -23.65 3.92 -3.66
N PRO A 202 -22.56 3.84 -4.46
CA PRO A 202 -21.38 4.64 -4.21
C PRO A 202 -21.77 6.11 -4.26
N GLN A 203 -21.61 6.83 -3.15
CA GLN A 203 -21.84 8.27 -3.11
C GLN A 203 -20.97 8.92 -4.18
N ALA A 204 -21.57 9.74 -5.05
CA ALA A 204 -20.81 10.54 -5.99
C ALA A 204 -19.79 11.37 -5.21
N ILE A 205 -18.51 11.03 -5.34
CA ILE A 205 -17.42 11.76 -4.70
C ILE A 205 -17.44 13.15 -5.34
N GLN A 206 -18.03 14.14 -4.67
CA GLN A 206 -17.80 15.53 -5.02
C GLN A 206 -16.31 15.76 -4.85
N SER A 207 -15.59 15.96 -5.95
CA SER A 207 -14.21 16.43 -5.89
C SER A 207 -14.19 17.64 -4.97
N SER A 208 -13.35 17.61 -3.93
CA SER A 208 -13.00 18.82 -3.22
C SER A 208 -12.57 19.83 -4.28
N GLN A 209 -13.12 21.06 -4.20
CA GLN A 209 -12.83 22.12 -5.15
C GLN A 209 -11.32 22.16 -5.46
N PRO A 210 -10.92 22.42 -6.72
CA PRO A 210 -9.51 22.45 -7.07
C PRO A 210 -8.77 23.36 -6.10
N LEU A 211 -7.69 22.84 -5.50
CA LEU A 211 -6.84 23.58 -4.57
C LEU A 211 -6.25 24.80 -5.30
N ASP A 212 -6.85 25.97 -5.09
CA ASP A 212 -6.42 27.23 -5.70
C ASP A 212 -5.28 27.87 -4.89
N GLU A 213 -4.64 28.90 -5.45
CA GLU A 213 -3.53 29.66 -4.86
C GLU A 213 -3.87 30.35 -3.53
N ASP A 214 -5.15 30.49 -3.23
CA ASP A 214 -5.66 31.05 -1.96
C ASP A 214 -5.99 29.99 -0.90
N THR A 215 -5.61 28.73 -1.13
CA THR A 215 -5.73 27.68 -0.10
C THR A 215 -4.83 27.99 1.10
N THR A 216 -5.43 28.12 2.29
CA THR A 216 -4.74 28.39 3.56
C THR A 216 -3.59 27.40 3.80
N GLY A 217 -2.35 27.91 3.92
CA GLY A 217 -1.14 27.10 4.12
C GLY A 217 -0.31 26.86 2.85
N ARG A 218 -0.79 27.21 1.65
CA ARG A 218 0.04 27.25 0.44
C ARG A 218 0.75 28.60 0.29
N MET A 219 2.06 28.57 0.14
CA MET A 219 2.84 29.73 -0.31
C MET A 219 2.89 29.73 -1.84
N SER A 220 2.02 30.50 -2.48
CA SER A 220 2.09 30.69 -3.94
C SER A 220 3.38 31.41 -4.33
N MET A 221 4.03 30.95 -5.40
CA MET A 221 5.29 31.51 -5.89
C MET A 221 5.14 32.97 -6.36
N SER A 222 3.91 33.36 -6.73
CA SER A 222 3.55 34.75 -7.05
C SER A 222 3.63 35.68 -5.82
N LYS A 223 3.28 35.18 -4.63
CA LYS A 223 3.36 35.95 -3.36
C LYS A 223 4.79 36.05 -2.83
N LEU A 224 5.69 35.12 -3.20
CA LEU A 224 7.08 35.09 -2.72
C LEU A 224 8.01 36.03 -3.53
N TYR A 225 7.77 36.20 -4.83
CA TYR A 225 8.58 37.01 -5.74
C TYR A 225 8.89 38.43 -5.26
N PRO A 226 7.92 39.25 -4.79
CA PRO A 226 8.21 40.62 -4.35
C PRO A 226 9.14 40.68 -3.12
N TYR A 227 9.08 39.68 -2.23
CA TYR A 227 9.96 39.62 -1.06
C TYR A 227 11.38 39.19 -1.43
N VAL A 228 11.53 38.24 -2.36
CA VAL A 228 12.84 37.82 -2.87
C VAL A 228 13.52 38.97 -3.62
N LEU A 229 12.80 39.65 -4.51
CA LEU A 229 13.30 40.84 -5.19
C LEU A 229 13.63 41.97 -4.21
N GLY A 230 12.75 42.23 -3.24
CA GLY A 230 12.97 43.23 -2.21
C GLY A 230 14.22 42.94 -1.38
N GLY A 231 14.39 41.68 -0.95
CA GLY A 231 15.56 41.24 -0.19
C GLY A 231 16.87 41.35 -0.99
N LEU A 232 16.87 40.92 -2.25
CA LEU A 232 18.03 41.08 -3.14
C LEU A 232 18.36 42.54 -3.40
N GLY A 233 17.34 43.41 -3.55
CA GLY A 233 17.52 44.85 -3.69
C GLY A 233 18.18 45.48 -2.45
N ILE A 234 17.69 45.14 -1.25
CA ILE A 234 18.29 45.62 0.01
C ILE A 234 19.74 45.16 0.15
N LEU A 235 20.02 43.89 -0.16
CA LEU A 235 21.38 43.34 -0.12
C LEU A 235 22.32 44.05 -1.11
N ALA A 236 21.85 44.35 -2.32
CA ALA A 236 22.63 45.08 -3.32
C ALA A 236 22.94 46.51 -2.86
N ILE A 237 21.97 47.21 -2.26
CA ILE A 237 22.15 48.57 -1.71
C ILE A 237 23.14 48.54 -0.55
N ALA A 238 22.97 47.61 0.40
CA ALA A 238 23.87 47.46 1.54
C ALA A 238 25.31 47.12 1.10
N GLY A 239 25.45 46.22 0.13
CA GLY A 239 26.73 45.87 -0.48
C GLY A 239 27.39 47.05 -1.19
N GLY A 240 26.61 47.84 -1.95
CA GLY A 240 27.07 49.06 -2.60
C GLY A 240 27.55 50.13 -1.62
N LEU A 241 26.79 50.36 -0.54
CA LEU A 241 27.17 51.29 0.53
C LEU A 241 28.44 50.83 1.27
N ALA A 242 28.55 49.54 1.58
CA ALA A 242 29.74 48.98 2.21
C ALA A 242 30.98 49.11 1.31
N PHE A 243 30.82 48.86 0.01
CA PHE A 243 31.89 49.04 -0.98
C PHE A 243 32.30 50.51 -1.09
N TYR A 244 31.34 51.42 -1.18
CA TYR A 244 31.58 52.87 -1.24
C TYR A 244 32.33 53.38 -0.01
N TRP A 245 31.91 52.98 1.20
CA TRP A 245 32.61 53.34 2.43
C TRP A 245 34.01 52.76 2.54
N ARG A 246 34.23 51.56 2.00
CA ARG A 246 35.56 50.97 1.95
C ARG A 246 36.46 51.68 0.94
N ALA A 247 35.91 52.14 -0.18
CA ALA A 247 36.62 52.90 -1.20
C ALA A 247 36.89 54.36 -0.76
N SER A 248 35.99 54.97 0.02
CA SER A 248 36.19 56.33 0.57
C SER A 248 37.19 56.38 1.72
N ARG A 249 37.64 55.23 2.23
CA ARG A 249 38.79 55.10 3.16
C ARG A 249 40.11 54.96 2.42
N ALA A 250 40.23 55.49 1.20
CA ALA A 250 41.53 55.69 0.58
C ALA A 250 42.32 56.74 1.39
N PRO A 251 43.56 56.45 1.82
CA PRO A 251 44.34 57.38 2.62
C PRO A 251 44.69 58.64 1.82
N VAL A 252 44.48 59.81 2.43
CA VAL A 252 44.97 61.10 1.93
C VAL A 252 46.48 60.97 1.67
N LYS A 253 46.87 60.94 0.39
CA LYS A 253 48.28 60.87 -0.02
C LYS A 253 48.99 62.13 0.47
N LYS A 254 49.95 61.97 1.40
CA LYS A 254 50.90 63.02 1.78
C LYS A 254 51.77 63.39 0.57
N THR A 255 51.68 64.65 0.17
CA THR A 255 52.48 65.29 -0.87
C THR A 255 53.95 65.33 -0.47
N ARG A 256 54.84 64.67 -1.22
CA ARG A 256 56.28 64.97 -1.18
C ARG A 256 56.85 65.11 -2.60
N ARG A 257 56.88 66.38 -2.99
CA ARG A 257 57.73 67.15 -3.92
C ARG A 257 58.87 66.43 -4.70
N ARG A 258 58.90 66.77 -6.00
CA ARG A 258 60.02 66.92 -6.98
C ARG A 258 60.65 65.62 -7.55
N LYS A 259 61.03 65.51 -8.83
CA LYS A 259 61.13 66.44 -9.99
C LYS A 259 61.43 65.62 -11.27
N ASN A 260 60.81 65.97 -12.41
CA ASN A 260 61.16 65.77 -13.84
C ASN A 260 61.50 64.32 -14.32
N THR A 261 61.12 63.83 -15.51
CA THR A 261 61.09 64.44 -16.86
C THR A 261 60.24 63.54 -17.81
N SER A 262 59.45 64.17 -18.70
CA SER A 262 58.98 63.79 -20.06
C SER A 262 58.86 62.30 -20.47
N ALA A 263 57.65 61.85 -20.89
CA ALA A 263 57.23 61.56 -22.29
C ALA A 263 57.85 60.24 -22.81
N GLU A 264 57.16 59.22 -23.32
CA GLU A 264 55.96 58.99 -24.15
C GLU A 264 55.61 57.49 -23.94
N GLU A 265 54.34 57.12 -23.82
CA GLU A 265 53.57 56.33 -24.82
C GLU A 265 53.69 54.80 -24.66
N ASP A 266 52.56 54.10 -24.81
CA ASP A 266 52.38 52.64 -24.91
C ASP A 266 52.69 51.75 -23.67
N GLU A 267 52.01 50.65 -23.35
CA GLU A 267 51.05 49.85 -24.08
C GLU A 267 50.29 48.95 -23.09
N ASN A 268 49.00 48.78 -23.36
CA ASN A 268 48.21 47.61 -22.99
C ASN A 268 48.82 46.35 -23.65
N LYS A 269 49.32 45.37 -22.89
CA LYS A 269 49.68 44.00 -23.35
C LYS A 269 50.24 43.23 -22.13
N THR A 270 49.93 41.99 -21.80
CA THR A 270 49.32 40.85 -22.50
C THR A 270 48.87 39.86 -21.42
N ALA A 271 47.57 39.61 -21.27
CA ALA A 271 47.11 38.40 -20.59
C ALA A 271 47.33 37.22 -21.57
N ARG A 272 48.20 36.27 -21.23
CA ARG A 272 48.33 35.02 -22.00
C ARG A 272 47.23 34.06 -21.58
N TYR A 273 46.67 33.33 -22.54
CA TYR A 273 45.66 32.30 -22.31
C TYR A 273 46.16 30.99 -22.90
N CYS A 274 45.80 29.87 -22.26
CA CYS A 274 46.13 28.54 -22.75
C CYS A 274 45.37 28.26 -24.06
N SER A 275 46.09 27.85 -25.11
CA SER A 275 45.48 27.51 -26.41
C SER A 275 44.62 26.25 -26.38
N GLN A 276 44.80 25.38 -25.38
CA GLN A 276 44.05 24.12 -25.26
C GLN A 276 42.76 24.25 -24.45
N CYS A 277 42.79 24.99 -23.33
CA CYS A 277 41.64 25.09 -22.42
C CYS A 277 41.12 26.52 -22.21
N GLY A 278 41.74 27.52 -22.82
CA GLY A 278 41.32 28.92 -22.73
C GLY A 278 41.53 29.60 -21.38
N SER A 279 42.09 28.90 -20.38
CA SER A 279 42.31 29.48 -19.06
C SER A 279 43.44 30.52 -19.04
N ARG A 280 43.29 31.57 -18.23
CA ARG A 280 44.26 32.66 -18.13
C ARG A 280 45.52 32.21 -17.40
N ALA A 281 46.67 32.45 -18.01
CA ALA A 281 47.98 32.14 -17.44
C ALA A 281 48.71 33.40 -16.97
N LYS A 282 49.54 33.25 -15.93
CA LYS A 282 50.45 34.32 -15.50
C LYS A 282 51.75 34.25 -16.32
N MET A 283 52.46 35.38 -16.47
CA MET A 283 53.67 35.46 -17.32
C MET A 283 54.82 34.54 -16.87
N GLU A 284 54.78 34.04 -15.64
CA GLU A 284 55.80 33.16 -15.05
C GLU A 284 55.45 31.66 -15.11
N ASP A 285 54.27 31.29 -15.65
CA ASP A 285 53.84 29.89 -15.77
C ASP A 285 54.43 29.23 -17.04
N LYS A 286 55.19 28.13 -16.87
CA LYS A 286 55.68 27.31 -18.00
C LYS A 286 54.66 26.29 -18.51
N PHE A 287 53.71 25.90 -17.65
CA PHE A 287 52.65 24.95 -17.94
C PHE A 287 51.33 25.49 -17.40
N CYS A 288 50.24 25.21 -18.11
CA CYS A 288 48.89 25.57 -17.70
C CYS A 288 48.55 24.83 -16.41
N ARG A 289 48.20 25.57 -15.36
CA ARG A 289 47.85 25.00 -14.06
C ARG A 289 46.56 24.17 -14.08
N THR A 290 45.71 24.39 -15.09
CA THR A 290 44.40 23.73 -15.21
C THR A 290 44.48 22.41 -15.98
N CYS A 291 45.25 22.35 -17.07
CA CYS A 291 45.30 21.15 -17.94
C CYS A 291 46.71 20.59 -18.16
N GLY A 292 47.75 21.20 -17.59
CA GLY A 292 49.14 20.73 -17.69
C GLY A 292 49.83 20.96 -19.03
N SER A 293 49.15 21.53 -20.04
CA SER A 293 49.77 21.81 -21.35
C SER A 293 50.80 22.93 -21.26
N ARG A 294 51.86 22.88 -22.07
CA ARG A 294 52.88 23.95 -22.13
C ARG A 294 52.27 25.25 -22.67
N LEU A 295 52.61 26.38 -22.05
CA LEU A 295 52.11 27.74 -22.38
C LEU A 295 53.06 28.51 -23.31
#